data_AF-A0A2N5YKT9-F1
#
_entry.id   AF-A0A2N5YKT9-F1
#
_cell.length_a   1.000
_cell.length_b   1.000
_cell.length_c   1.000
_cell.angle_alpha   90.00
_cell.angle_beta   90.00
_cell.angle_gamma   90.00
#
_symmetry.space_group_name_H-M   'P 1'
#
loop_
_entity.id
_entity.type
_entity.pdbx_description
1 polymer ?
#
loop_
_entity_poly.entity_id
_entity_poly.type
_entity_poly.pdbx_seq_one_letter_code
_entity_poly.pdbx_strand_id
1 'polypeptide(L)'
;MPSVIGLSLQEAEKKITEVGFNIGILEFDGEVESLEDTMSATIWQQKPRHSEKIEVSLGSYVDIWLTTDSSKVQIPDSVNVENNVE
;
A
#
# COMPACT_ATOMS: atom_id res chain seq x y z
N MET A 1 6.52 -8.16 -5.35
CA MET A 1 6.27 -7.22 -4.22
C MET A 1 4.83 -6.73 -4.30
N PRO A 2 3.96 -6.98 -3.30
CA PRO A 2 2.58 -6.52 -3.34
C PRO A 2 2.49 -5.00 -3.43
N SER A 3 1.53 -4.50 -4.21
CA SER A 3 1.10 -3.10 -4.14
C SER A 3 0.10 -2.95 -3.01
N VAL A 4 0.36 -2.03 -2.08
CA VAL A 4 -0.53 -1.69 -0.95
C VAL A 4 -0.97 -0.23 -0.98
N ILE A 5 -0.61 0.52 -2.02
CA ILE A 5 -1.05 1.91 -2.20
C ILE A 5 -2.59 1.98 -2.28
N GLY A 6 -3.17 2.93 -1.55
CA GLY A 6 -4.61 3.16 -1.46
C GLY A 6 -5.35 2.24 -0.49
N LEU A 7 -4.69 1.25 0.10
CA LEU A 7 -5.30 0.38 1.11
C LEU A 7 -5.32 1.05 2.48
N SER A 8 -6.31 0.68 3.29
CA SER A 8 -6.28 0.92 4.74
C SER A 8 -5.18 0.11 5.41
N LEU A 9 -4.82 0.49 6.65
CA LEU A 9 -3.84 -0.26 7.44
C LEU A 9 -4.22 -1.75 7.56
N GLN A 10 -5.48 -2.04 7.86
CA GLN A 10 -5.96 -3.40 8.06
C GLN A 10 -5.89 -4.24 6.77
N GLU A 11 -6.27 -3.66 5.63
CA GLU A 11 -6.19 -4.34 4.33
C GLU A 11 -4.74 -4.61 3.93
N ALA A 12 -3.84 -3.66 4.19
CA ALA A 12 -2.42 -3.82 3.90
C ALA A 12 -1.76 -4.87 4.78
N GLU A 13 -2.04 -4.88 6.09
CA GLU A 13 -1.60 -5.91 7.03
C GLU A 13 -1.98 -7.31 6.53
N LYS A 14 -3.25 -7.48 6.17
CA LYS A 14 -3.75 -8.74 5.63
C LYS A 14 -3.01 -9.13 4.36
N LYS A 15 -2.89 -8.22 3.39
CA LYS A 15 -2.26 -8.50 2.10
C LYS A 15 -0.77 -8.82 2.23
N ILE A 16 -0.04 -8.09 3.07
CA ILE A 16 1.40 -8.28 3.33
C ILE A 16 1.63 -9.64 3.99
N THR A 17 0.85 -9.98 5.01
CA THR A 17 1.00 -11.26 5.73
C THR A 17 0.57 -12.46 4.90
N GLU A 18 -0.48 -12.34 4.06
CA GLU A 18 -0.92 -13.39 3.14
C GLU A 18 0.16 -13.83 2.16
N VAL A 19 1.02 -12.90 1.72
CA VAL A 19 2.14 -13.20 0.82
C VAL A 19 3.45 -13.53 1.56
N GLY A 20 3.40 -13.64 2.90
CA GLY A 20 4.52 -14.05 3.74
C GLY A 20 5.55 -12.95 4.01
N PHE A 21 5.13 -11.68 4.01
CA PHE A 21 5.96 -10.52 4.35
C PHE A 21 5.60 -10.00 5.73
N ASN A 22 6.47 -9.12 6.23
CA ASN A 22 6.29 -8.40 7.48
C ASN A 22 6.12 -6.90 7.20
N ILE A 23 5.44 -6.18 8.09
CA ILE A 23 5.48 -4.72 8.11
C ILE A 23 6.79 -4.28 8.76
N GLY A 24 7.47 -3.33 8.10
CA GLY A 24 8.64 -2.65 8.63
C GLY A 24 8.23 -1.37 9.35
N ILE A 25 8.65 -0.23 8.82
CA ILE A 25 8.25 1.09 9.29
C ILE A 25 6.76 1.32 8.99
N LEU A 26 6.03 1.87 9.97
CA LEU A 26 4.66 2.34 9.83
C LEU A 26 4.62 3.77 10.37
N GLU A 27 4.43 4.74 9.48
CA GLU A 27 4.44 6.17 9.82
C GLU A 27 3.23 6.88 9.21
N PHE A 28 2.79 7.95 9.86
CA PHE A 28 1.77 8.85 9.32
C PHE A 28 2.43 10.14 8.86
N ASP A 29 1.92 10.73 7.78
CA ASP A 29 2.49 11.95 7.19
C ASP A 29 2.01 13.27 7.84
N GLY A 30 1.23 13.15 8.93
CA GLY A 30 0.66 14.26 9.69
C GLY A 30 0.24 13.82 11.09
N GLU A 31 -0.45 14.70 11.80
CA GLU A 31 -0.96 14.41 13.14
C GLU A 31 -2.18 13.49 13.03
N VAL A 32 -2.01 12.25 13.49
CA VAL A 32 -3.10 11.29 13.68
C VAL A 32 -3.40 11.25 15.17
N GLU A 33 -4.47 11.93 15.56
CA GLU A 33 -4.80 12.17 16.97
C GLU A 33 -5.94 11.26 17.46
N SER A 34 -6.72 10.70 16.54
CA SER A 34 -7.88 9.88 16.86
C SER A 34 -7.88 8.51 16.16
N LEU A 35 -8.73 7.62 16.70
CA LEU A 35 -9.05 6.35 16.05
C LEU A 35 -9.71 6.57 14.68
N GLU A 36 -10.52 7.62 14.53
CA GLU A 36 -11.18 7.96 13.27
C GLU A 36 -10.17 8.37 12.19
N ASP A 37 -9.14 9.13 12.56
CA ASP A 37 -8.03 9.49 11.67
C ASP A 37 -7.27 8.23 11.21
N THR A 38 -7.01 7.30 12.13
CA THR A 38 -6.35 6.03 11.79
C THR A 38 -7.22 5.18 10.86
N MET A 39 -8.53 5.12 11.10
CA MET A 39 -9.47 4.33 10.29
C MET A 39 -9.71 4.92 8.89
N SER A 40 -9.57 6.24 8.74
CA SER A 40 -9.72 6.94 7.46
C SER A 40 -8.41 7.06 6.68
N ALA A 41 -7.27 6.80 7.31
CA ALA A 41 -5.96 6.88 6.66
C ALA A 41 -5.74 5.72 5.67
N THR A 42 -5.10 6.04 4.56
CA THR A 42 -4.73 5.09 3.50
C THR A 42 -3.24 5.20 3.18
N ILE A 43 -2.66 4.12 2.68
CA ILE A 43 -1.24 4.09 2.31
C ILE A 43 -1.01 4.91 1.05
N TRP A 44 -0.19 5.95 1.13
CA TRP A 44 0.20 6.75 -0.04
C TRP A 44 1.62 6.43 -0.52
N GLN A 45 2.42 5.77 0.32
CA GLN A 45 3.78 5.34 -0.03
C GLN A 45 4.12 3.98 0.58
N GLN A 46 4.92 3.20 -0.15
CA GLN A 46 5.51 1.96 0.35
C GLN A 46 6.98 1.83 -0.07
N LYS A 47 7.74 1.05 0.70
CA LYS A 47 9.10 0.64 0.35
C LYS A 47 9.34 -0.82 0.76
N PRO A 48 9.88 -1.67 -0.12
CA PRO A 48 10.21 -1.41 -1.51
C PRO A 48 8.97 -1.09 -2.38
N ARG A 49 9.20 -0.39 -3.50
CA ARG A 49 8.14 -0.09 -4.47
C ARG A 49 7.56 -1.39 -5.04
N HIS A 50 6.29 -1.34 -5.44
CA HIS A 50 5.64 -2.43 -6.14
C HIS A 50 6.47 -2.89 -7.35
N SER A 51 6.53 -4.20 -7.54
CA SER A 51 7.17 -4.83 -8.69
C SER A 51 6.60 -6.23 -8.90
N GLU A 52 6.23 -6.51 -10.15
CA GLU A 52 5.79 -7.83 -10.63
C GLU A 52 6.97 -8.79 -10.85
N LYS A 53 8.20 -8.28 -10.98
CA LYS A 53 9.38 -9.04 -11.43
C LYS A 53 10.30 -9.52 -10.32
N ILE A 54 9.94 -9.31 -9.05
CA ILE A 54 10.81 -9.73 -7.93
C ILE A 54 10.40 -11.13 -7.48
N GLU A 55 11.34 -12.07 -7.56
CA GLU A 55 11.38 -13.27 -6.71
C GLU A 55 11.67 -12.79 -5.29
N VAL A 56 10.64 -12.66 -4.47
CA VAL A 56 10.76 -12.05 -3.15
C VAL A 56 10.94 -13.14 -2.09
N SER A 57 11.95 -12.98 -1.24
CA SER A 57 12.18 -13.90 -0.13
C SER A 57 11.09 -13.76 0.91
N LEU A 58 10.46 -14.87 1.30
CA LEU A 58 9.56 -14.93 2.45
C LEU A 58 10.26 -14.33 3.68
N GLY A 59 9.51 -13.59 4.49
CA GLY A 59 10.00 -12.88 5.67
C GLY A 59 10.58 -11.48 5.39
N SER A 60 10.60 -11.03 4.14
CA SER A 60 11.00 -9.65 3.80
C SER A 60 10.03 -8.61 4.37
N TYR A 61 10.51 -7.37 4.51
CA TYR A 61 9.74 -6.27 5.10
C TYR A 61 9.17 -5.31 4.04
N VAL A 62 8.03 -4.70 4.37
CA VAL A 62 7.42 -3.60 3.64
C VAL A 62 7.20 -2.44 4.61
N ASP A 63 7.91 -1.34 4.39
CA ASP A 63 7.66 -0.07 5.05
C ASP A 63 6.45 0.61 4.38
N ILE A 64 5.57 1.20 5.18
CA ILE A 64 4.34 1.86 4.75
C ILE A 64 4.20 3.24 5.39
N TRP A 65 3.70 4.20 4.60
CA TRP A 65 3.32 5.52 5.08
C TRP A 65 1.86 5.79 4.78
N LEU A 66 1.14 6.23 5.80
CA LEU A 66 -0.29 6.48 5.76
C LEU A 66 -0.60 7.97 5.76
N THR A 67 -1.72 8.33 5.16
CA THR A 67 -2.23 9.69 5.10
C THR A 67 -3.75 9.72 5.11
N THR A 68 -4.32 10.77 5.71
CA THR A 68 -5.74 11.14 5.55
C THR A 68 -5.94 12.09 4.36
N ASP A 69 -4.87 12.61 3.76
CA ASP A 69 -4.92 13.46 2.57
C ASP A 69 -5.03 12.63 1.30
N SER A 70 -6.27 12.45 0.83
CA SER A 70 -6.58 11.72 -0.40
C SER A 70 -5.83 12.25 -1.65
N SER A 71 -5.37 13.50 -1.67
CA SER A 71 -4.64 14.06 -2.82
C SER A 71 -3.23 13.47 -3.00
N LYS A 72 -2.66 12.84 -1.95
CA LYS A 72 -1.34 12.20 -1.99
C LYS A 72 -1.39 10.77 -2.53
N VAL A 73 -2.56 10.14 -2.53
CA VAL A 73 -2.74 8.75 -2.93
C VAL A 73 -2.75 8.66 -4.46
N GLN A 74 -1.61 8.34 -5.04
CA GLN A 74 -1.49 8.07 -6.47
C GLN A 74 -1.57 6.55 -6.69
N ILE A 75 -2.78 6.05 -6.93
CA ILE A 75 -2.97 4.68 -7.36
C ILE A 75 -2.52 4.63 -8.83
N PRO A 76 -1.46 3.86 -9.18
CA PRO A 76 -1.16 3.66 -10.59
C PRO A 76 -2.36 2.95 -11.21
N ASP A 77 -3.04 3.64 -12.13
CA ASP A 77 -4.18 3.10 -12.86
C ASP A 77 -3.79 1.72 -13.40
N SER A 78 -4.56 0.71 -13.01
CA SER A 78 -4.54 -0.56 -13.73
C SER A 78 -4.91 -0.21 -15.17
N VAL A 79 -3.99 -0.49 -16.09
CA VAL A 79 -4.11 -0.21 -17.52
C VAL A 79 -5.54 -0.47 -18.00
N ASN A 80 -6.14 0.59 -18.55
CA ASN A 80 -7.42 0.59 -19.24
C ASN A 80 -7.44 -0.54 -20.29
N VAL A 81 -8.42 -1.45 -20.20
CA VAL A 81 -8.66 -2.47 -21.23
C VAL A 81 -9.18 -1.74 -22.46
N GLU A 82 -8.28 -1.32 -23.36
CA GLU A 82 -8.67 -0.92 -24.70
C GLU A 82 -9.04 -2.18 -25.49
N ASN A 83 -10.35 -2.45 -25.51
CA ASN A 83 -10.99 -3.22 -26.54
C ASN A 83 -10.57 -2.67 -27.90
N ASN A 84 -9.81 -3.43 -28.69
CA ASN A 84 -9.83 -3.27 -30.14
C ASN A 84 -9.87 -4.63 -30.82
N VAL A 85 -11.03 -4.84 -31.42
CA VAL A 85 -11.36 -5.80 -32.46
C VAL A 85 -10.37 -5.73 -33.63
N GLU A 86 -9.90 -6.90 -34.08
CA GLU A 86 -9.66 -7.22 -35.51
C GLU A 86 -10.02 -8.69 -35.75
#